data_AF-A0A1Z9TCB1-F1
#
_entry.id   AF-A0A1Z9TCB1-F1
#
_cell.length_a   1.000
_cell.length_b   1.000
_cell.length_c   1.000
_cell.angle_alpha   90.00
_cell.angle_beta   90.00
_cell.angle_gamma   90.00
#
_symmetry.space_group_name_H-M   'P 1'
#
loop_
_entity.id
_entity.type
_entity.pdbx_description
1 polymer ?
#
loop_
_entity_poly.entity_id
_entity_poly.type
_entity_poly.pdbx_seq_one_letter_code
_entity_poly.pdbx_strand_id
1 'polypeptide(L)'
;MSWNDLSLAFLWWPNARLLGETKKINRNAWLIEIPDPHSPQRLHLWIEKEMAMLLEAQWLDANNDTLRTLRIKRIRKIDELWIAKQLEILHHTTGERSVLYLHDIHQL
;
A
#
# COMPACT_ATOMS: atom_id res chain seq x y z
N MET A 1 -11.13 -3.18 -8.50
CA MET A 1 -10.48 -3.86 -7.34
C MET A 1 -10.33 -5.36 -7.59
N SER A 2 -9.19 -5.97 -7.26
CA SER A 2 -8.88 -7.40 -7.45
C SER A 2 -8.58 -8.13 -6.13
N TRP A 3 -8.55 -9.47 -6.15
CA TRP A 3 -8.20 -10.29 -4.98
C TRP A 3 -6.82 -9.92 -4.38
N ASN A 4 -5.82 -9.70 -5.23
CA ASN A 4 -4.47 -9.32 -4.80
C ASN A 4 -4.45 -7.99 -4.03
N ASP A 5 -5.36 -7.06 -4.35
CA ASP A 5 -5.47 -5.79 -3.63
C ASP A 5 -6.05 -5.99 -2.22
N LEU A 6 -7.00 -6.92 -2.05
CA LEU A 6 -7.66 -7.21 -0.77
C LEU A 6 -6.78 -8.03 0.17
N SER A 7 -6.03 -8.99 -0.36
CA SER A 7 -5.13 -9.82 0.43
C SER A 7 -3.78 -9.13 0.69
N LEU A 8 -3.53 -7.95 0.10
CA LEU A 8 -2.23 -7.30 0.04
C LEU A 8 -1.12 -8.24 -0.47
N ALA A 9 -1.43 -9.11 -1.45
CA ALA A 9 -0.56 -10.20 -1.90
C ALA A 9 0.87 -9.77 -2.27
N PHE A 10 1.03 -8.50 -2.68
CA PHE A 10 2.31 -7.91 -2.99
C PHE A 10 3.30 -7.85 -1.82
N LEU A 11 2.84 -7.95 -0.56
CA LEU A 11 3.72 -8.04 0.62
C LEU A 11 4.54 -9.33 0.63
N TRP A 12 4.14 -10.35 -0.15
CA TRP A 12 4.84 -11.63 -0.27
C TRP A 12 5.63 -11.76 -1.58
N TRP A 13 5.69 -10.71 -2.40
CA TRP A 13 6.48 -10.74 -3.63
C TRP A 13 7.98 -10.70 -3.33
N PRO A 14 8.80 -11.49 -4.05
CA PRO A 14 10.23 -11.59 -3.78
C PRO A 14 11.00 -10.36 -4.29
N ASN A 15 12.30 -10.30 -3.95
CA ASN A 15 13.24 -9.31 -4.47
C ASN A 15 12.90 -7.85 -4.10
N ALA A 16 12.25 -7.64 -2.96
CA ALA A 16 12.06 -6.32 -2.38
C ALA A 16 13.41 -5.63 -2.11
N ARG A 17 13.53 -4.37 -2.48
CA ARG A 17 14.73 -3.55 -2.34
C ARG A 17 14.40 -2.27 -1.59
N LEU A 18 15.14 -1.99 -0.52
CA LEU A 18 15.08 -0.71 0.16
C LEU A 18 15.72 0.37 -0.73
N LEU A 19 14.96 1.39 -1.10
CA LEU A 19 15.45 2.55 -1.85
C LEU A 19 16.02 3.62 -0.92
N GLY A 20 15.57 3.66 0.33
CA GLY A 20 16.11 4.54 1.36
C GLY A 20 15.04 5.17 2.23
N GLU A 21 15.44 6.22 2.93
CA GLU A 21 14.58 7.01 3.82
C GLU A 21 13.81 8.09 3.06
N THR A 22 12.60 8.37 3.50
CA THR A 22 11.75 9.41 2.90
C THR A 22 10.77 9.98 3.93
N LYS A 23 9.98 10.96 3.50
CA LYS A 23 8.80 11.43 4.23
C LYS A 23 7.55 11.27 3.36
N LYS A 24 6.49 10.69 3.92
CA LYS A 24 5.19 10.53 3.26
C LYS A 24 4.09 10.92 4.23
N ILE A 25 3.21 11.85 3.81
CA ILE A 25 2.11 12.37 4.65
C ILE A 25 2.64 12.84 6.02
N ASN A 26 3.72 13.63 6.02
CA ASN A 26 4.40 14.15 7.21
C ASN A 26 4.93 13.10 8.21
N ARG A 27 5.07 11.83 7.78
CA ARG A 27 5.67 10.76 8.60
C ARG A 27 6.98 10.31 8.00
N ASN A 28 7.96 9.97 8.86
CA ASN A 28 9.19 9.34 8.43
C ASN A 28 8.87 7.94 7.92
N ALA A 29 9.38 7.60 6.74
CA ALA A 29 9.07 6.34 6.09
C ALA A 29 10.29 5.75 5.40
N TRP A 30 10.24 4.44 5.17
CA TRP A 30 11.06 3.72 4.22
C TRP A 30 10.37 3.72 2.86
N LEU A 31 11.13 3.96 1.79
CA LEU A 31 10.69 3.68 0.42
C LEU A 31 11.26 2.33 0.00
N ILE A 32 10.38 1.39 -0.31
CA ILE A 32 10.74 0.03 -0.73
C ILE A 32 10.20 -0.18 -2.15
N GLU A 33 11.03 -0.73 -3.03
CA GLU A 33 10.62 -1.16 -4.37
C GLU A 33 10.48 -2.68 -4.41
N ILE A 34 9.42 -3.19 -5.01
CA ILE A 34 9.20 -4.63 -5.23
C ILE A 34 8.86 -4.83 -6.71
N PRO A 35 9.62 -5.62 -7.47
CA PRO A 35 9.24 -5.94 -8.85
C PRO A 35 7.99 -6.82 -8.88
N ASP A 36 7.10 -6.58 -9.84
CA ASP A 36 5.99 -7.49 -10.09
C ASP A 36 6.54 -8.79 -10.72
N PRO A 37 6.24 -9.98 -10.15
CA PRO A 37 6.76 -11.25 -10.67
C PRO A 37 6.15 -11.65 -12.03
N HIS A 38 5.07 -11.01 -12.47
CA HIS A 38 4.29 -11.39 -13.66
C HIS A 38 4.24 -10.29 -14.72
N SER A 39 4.80 -9.12 -14.46
CA SER A 39 4.74 -7.97 -15.37
C SER A 39 6.00 -7.10 -15.25
N PRO A 40 6.31 -6.23 -16.22
CA PRO A 40 7.42 -5.29 -16.11
C PRO A 40 7.16 -4.15 -15.11
N GLN A 41 6.03 -4.16 -14.42
CA GLN A 41 5.69 -3.16 -13.42
C GLN A 41 6.53 -3.33 -12.16
N ARG A 42 6.58 -2.25 -11.39
CA ARG A 42 7.21 -2.24 -10.08
C ARG A 42 6.32 -1.55 -9.07
N LEU A 43 6.38 -2.00 -7.83
CA LEU A 43 5.61 -1.47 -6.73
C LEU A 43 6.52 -0.62 -5.85
N HIS A 44 6.14 0.63 -5.58
CA HIS A 44 6.75 1.44 -4.53
C HIS A 44 5.86 1.42 -3.29
N LEU A 45 6.43 1.03 -2.16
CA LEU A 45 5.79 1.01 -0.85
C LEU A 45 6.40 2.07 0.05
N TRP A 46 5.55 2.84 0.70
CA TRP A 46 5.93 3.72 1.81
C TRP A 46 5.53 3.06 3.12
N ILE A 47 6.52 2.60 3.89
CA ILE A 47 6.31 2.01 5.22
C ILE A 47 6.75 3.00 6.29
N GLU A 48 5.83 3.39 7.16
CA GLU A 48 6.11 4.25 8.31
C GLU A 48 7.09 3.56 9.27
N LYS A 49 8.08 4.31 9.77
CA LYS A 49 9.22 3.73 10.51
C LYS A 49 8.89 3.24 11.91
N GLU A 50 8.02 3.92 12.65
CA GLU A 50 7.78 3.64 14.08
C GLU A 50 6.83 2.45 14.28
N MET A 51 5.76 2.40 13.49
CA MET A 51 4.68 1.42 13.60
C MET A 51 4.74 0.34 12.51
N ALA A 52 5.72 0.40 11.61
CA ALA A 52 5.87 -0.49 10.46
C ALA A 52 4.60 -0.55 9.57
N MET A 53 3.89 0.57 9.46
CA MET A 53 2.61 0.65 8.77
C MET A 53 2.75 1.02 7.30
N LEU A 54 2.06 0.30 6.43
CA LEU A 54 1.88 0.73 5.04
C LEU A 54 1.11 2.06 4.99
N LEU A 55 1.68 3.08 4.37
CA LEU A 55 1.04 4.37 4.15
C LEU A 55 0.41 4.43 2.75
N GLU A 56 1.19 4.02 1.76
CA GLU A 56 0.80 4.05 0.35
C GLU A 56 1.57 2.98 -0.43
N ALA A 57 0.92 2.39 -1.42
CA ALA A 57 1.53 1.54 -2.43
C ALA A 57 1.22 2.10 -3.82
N GLN A 58 2.21 2.16 -4.70
CA GLN A 58 2.07 2.64 -6.08
C GLN A 58 2.61 1.63 -7.08
N TRP A 59 1.79 1.25 -8.05
CA TRP A 59 2.23 0.45 -9.20
C TRP A 59 2.69 1.41 -10.28
N LEU A 60 3.94 1.22 -10.71
CA LEU A 60 4.60 2.02 -11.72
C LEU A 60 4.83 1.16 -12.96
N ASP A 61 4.67 1.77 -14.13
CA ASP A 61 5.12 1.16 -15.38
C ASP A 61 6.65 1.28 -15.57
N ALA A 62 7.13 0.84 -16.73
CA ALA A 62 8.55 0.90 -17.09
C ALA A 62 9.09 2.34 -17.23
N ASN A 63 8.21 3.34 -17.42
CA ASN A 63 8.57 4.75 -17.55
C ASN A 63 8.49 5.50 -16.21
N ASN A 64 8.08 4.83 -15.13
CA ASN A 64 7.80 5.40 -13.79
C ASN A 64 6.51 6.20 -13.71
N ASP A 65 5.60 6.00 -14.64
CA ASP A 65 4.26 6.56 -14.53
C ASP A 65 3.44 5.70 -13.56
N THR A 66 2.73 6.37 -12.66
CA THR A 66 1.90 5.69 -11.66
C THR A 66 0.60 5.20 -12.31
N LEU A 67 0.43 3.89 -12.42
CA LEU A 67 -0.76 3.26 -12.98
C LEU A 67 -1.88 3.14 -11.93
N ARG A 68 -1.50 2.80 -10.70
CA ARG A 68 -2.42 2.55 -9.59
C ARG A 68 -1.84 3.02 -8.27
N THR A 69 -2.69 3.52 -7.37
CA THR A 69 -2.31 3.83 -6.00
C THR A 69 -3.28 3.20 -5.01
N LEU A 70 -2.75 2.47 -4.03
CA LEU A 70 -3.46 2.04 -2.84
C LEU A 70 -3.04 2.92 -1.66
N ARG A 71 -4.00 3.47 -0.91
CA ARG A 71 -3.76 4.33 0.26
C ARG A 71 -4.49 3.81 1.48
N ILE A 72 -3.83 3.85 2.62
CA ILE A 72 -4.50 3.71 3.92
C ILE A 72 -5.01 5.08 4.34
N LYS A 73 -6.33 5.26 4.34
CA LYS A 73 -6.98 6.56 4.66
C LYS A 73 -7.33 6.68 6.13
N ARG A 74 -7.62 5.56 6.80
CA ARG A 74 -7.94 5.51 8.22
C ARG A 74 -7.41 4.25 8.86
N ILE A 75 -6.84 4.41 10.05
CA ILE A 75 -6.28 3.32 10.86
C ILE A 75 -6.90 3.39 12.25
N ARG A 76 -6.99 2.24 12.92
CA ARG A 76 -7.44 2.16 14.31
C ARG A 76 -6.60 1.11 15.01
N LYS A 77 -6.07 1.44 16.19
CA LYS A 77 -5.51 0.45 17.09
C LYS A 77 -6.67 -0.31 17.75
N ILE A 78 -6.65 -1.64 17.63
CA ILE A 78 -7.58 -2.56 18.29
C ILE A 78 -6.71 -3.57 19.01
N ASP A 79 -6.85 -3.62 20.33
CA ASP A 79 -5.92 -4.27 21.24
C ASP A 79 -4.49 -3.77 20.97
N GLU A 80 -3.58 -4.64 20.54
CA GLU A 80 -2.20 -4.27 20.19
C GLU A 80 -1.94 -4.16 18.68
N LEU A 81 -2.97 -4.34 17.83
CA LEU A 81 -2.83 -4.35 16.38
C LEU A 81 -3.35 -3.05 15.74
N TRP A 82 -2.57 -2.49 14.81
CA TRP A 82 -3.03 -1.39 13.96
C TRP A 82 -3.75 -1.94 12.73
N ILE A 83 -5.05 -1.66 12.62
CA ILE A 83 -5.89 -2.15 11.52
C ILE A 83 -6.28 -0.99 10.60
N ALA A 84 -6.14 -1.20 9.30
CA ALA A 84 -6.67 -0.30 8.27
C ALA A 84 -8.20 -0.35 8.28
N LYS A 85 -8.86 0.75 8.67
CA LYS A 85 -10.33 0.89 8.64
C LYS A 85 -10.85 1.37 7.30
N GLN A 86 -10.00 2.07 6.54
CA GLN A 86 -10.36 2.58 5.24
C GLN A 86 -9.16 2.47 4.30
N LEU A 87 -9.38 1.75 3.21
CA LEU A 87 -8.43 1.58 2.12
C LEU A 87 -9.03 2.19 0.86
N GLU A 88 -8.22 2.89 0.09
CA GLU A 88 -8.61 3.47 -1.19
C GLU A 88 -7.68 2.95 -2.27
N ILE A 89 -8.25 2.55 -3.41
CA ILE A 89 -7.50 2.19 -4.61
C ILE A 89 -7.96 3.13 -5.73
N LEU A 90 -7.00 3.81 -6.36
CA LEU A 90 -7.20 4.69 -7.50
C LEU A 90 -6.45 4.13 -8.71
N HIS A 91 -7.16 3.97 -9.83
CA HIS A 91 -6.57 3.67 -11.13
C HIS A 91 -6.39 4.99 -11.90
N HIS A 92 -5.15 5.39 -12.17
CA HIS A 92 -4.86 6.71 -12.76
C HIS A 92 -5.20 6.77 -14.25
N THR A 93 -5.18 5.63 -14.95
CA THR A 93 -5.52 5.57 -16.37
C THR A 93 -7.01 5.67 -16.66
N THR A 94 -7.86 5.13 -15.77
CA THR A 94 -9.32 5.13 -15.94
C THR A 94 -10.05 6.12 -15.04
N GLY A 95 -9.39 6.64 -14.00
CA GLY A 95 -10.02 7.42 -12.94
C GLY A 95 -10.87 6.60 -11.97
N GLU A 96 -10.93 5.27 -12.12
CA GLU A 96 -11.72 4.41 -11.24
C GLU A 96 -11.20 4.48 -9.81
N ARG A 97 -12.12 4.68 -8.86
CA ARG A 97 -11.83 4.73 -7.43
C ARG A 97 -12.66 3.69 -6.69
N SER A 98 -11.99 2.78 -6.01
CA SER A 98 -12.58 1.82 -5.08
C SER A 98 -12.22 2.21 -3.65
N VAL A 99 -13.18 2.14 -2.73
CA VAL A 99 -12.94 2.39 -1.31
C VAL A 99 -13.51 1.24 -0.50
N LEU A 100 -12.66 0.63 0.32
CA LEU A 100 -13.03 -0.42 1.27
C LEU A 100 -13.14 0.19 2.66
N TYR A 101 -14.27 -0.04 3.31
CA TYR A 101 -14.53 0.33 4.70
C TYR A 101 -14.65 -0.93 5.56
N LEU A 102 -13.90 -0.99 6.65
CA LEU A 102 -14.13 -1.97 7.70
C LEU A 102 -14.92 -1.27 8.80
N HIS A 103 -16.18 -1.66 9.02
CA HIS A 103 -17.06 -1.04 10.01
C HIS A 103 -16.93 -1.71 11.37
N ASP A 104 -17.26 -2.99 11.45
CA ASP A 104 -17.21 -3.76 12.68
C ASP A 104 -15.95 -4.61 12.74
N ILE A 105 -15.23 -4.48 13.85
CA ILE A 105 -14.11 -5.35 14.21
C ILE A 105 -14.37 -5.72 15.65
N HIS A 106 -14.74 -6.97 15.88
CA HIS A 106 -14.99 -7.50 17.21
C HIS A 106 -13.67 -7.97 17.84
N GLN A 107 -13.51 -7.71 19.13
CA GLN A 107 -12.46 -8.34 19.93
C GLN A 107 -12.77 -9.84 20.03
N LEU A 108 -11.74 -10.67 19.85
CA LEU A 108 -11.84 -12.13 20.01
C LEU A 108 -11.95 -12.51 21.49
#